data_AF-A0A1E2WXR9-F1
#
_entry.id   AF-A0A1E2WXR9-F1
#
_cell.length_a   1.000
_cell.length_b   1.000
_cell.length_c   1.000
_cell.angle_alpha   90.00
_cell.angle_beta   90.00
_cell.angle_gamma   90.00
#
_symmetry.space_group_name_H-M   'P 1'
#
loop_
_entity.id
_entity.type
_entity.pdbx_description
1 polymer ?
#
loop_
_entity_poly.entity_id
_entity_poly.type
_entity_poly.pdbx_seq_one_letter_code
_entity_poly.pdbx_strand_id
1 'polypeptide(L)' 'MEIKLTTSEIQAILQGCQYTLRLISSSQDYRNIESSEYFSTLNDVVLNDAFNILGEVLNAIDDMKQMTQQ' A
#
# COMPACT_ATOMS: atom_id res chain seq x y z
N MET A 1 1.95 -23.01 -8.92
CA MET A 1 0.89 -23.16 -7.89
C MET A 1 0.12 -21.85 -7.89
N GLU A 2 -1.17 -21.89 -8.20
CA GLU A 2 -2.03 -20.69 -8.16
C GLU A 2 -2.68 -20.61 -6.78
N ILE A 3 -2.53 -19.48 -6.09
CA ILE A 3 -3.15 -19.24 -4.80
C ILE A 3 -4.54 -18.67 -5.07
N LYS A 4 -5.58 -19.29 -4.49
CA LYS A 4 -6.94 -18.75 -4.53
C LYS A 4 -7.20 -17.92 -3.27
N LEU A 5 -7.49 -16.65 -3.46
CA LEU A 5 -7.91 -15.73 -2.42
C LEU A 5 -9.29 -15.17 -2.77
N THR A 6 -10.16 -15.06 -1.78
CA THR A 6 -11.40 -14.29 -1.89
C THR A 6 -11.08 -12.80 -1.96
N THR A 7 -12.01 -12.00 -2.50
CA THR A 7 -11.85 -10.54 -2.55
C THR A 7 -11.64 -9.94 -1.15
N SER A 8 -12.28 -10.51 -0.12
CA SER A 8 -12.11 -10.06 1.27
C SER A 8 -10.71 -10.38 1.81
N GLU A 9 -10.14 -11.54 1.49
CA GLU A 9 -8.76 -11.87 1.85
C GLU A 9 -7.76 -10.96 1.14
N ILE A 10 -7.98 -10.67 -0.15
CA ILE A 10 -7.17 -9.71 -0.91
C ILE A 10 -7.19 -8.33 -0.24
N GLN A 11 -8.37 -7.81 0.10
CA GLN A 11 -8.50 -6.53 0.78
C GLN A 11 -7.82 -6.51 2.15
N ALA A 12 -8.01 -7.55 2.95
CA ALA A 12 -7.39 -7.63 4.28
C ALA A 12 -5.85 -7.59 4.19
N ILE A 13 -5.28 -8.28 3.21
CA ILE A 13 -3.83 -8.25 2.96
C ILE A 13 -3.39 -6.84 2.55
N LEU A 14 -4.04 -6.23 1.56
CA LEU A 14 -3.69 -4.90 1.06
C LEU A 14 -3.86 -3.82 2.13
N GLN A 15 -4.92 -3.87 2.94
CA GLN A 15 -5.14 -2.98 4.09
C GLN A 15 -4.04 -3.15 5.15
N GLY A 16 -3.66 -4.40 5.45
CA GLY A 16 -2.54 -4.70 6.36
C GLY A 16 -1.22 -4.12 5.85
N CYS A 17 -0.91 -4.29 4.56
CA CYS A 17 0.25 -3.66 3.92
C CYS A 17 0.20 -2.13 4.03
N GLN A 18 -0.93 -1.51 3.68
CA GLN A 18 -1.06 -0.05 3.76
C GLN A 18 -0.83 0.46 5.19
N TYR A 19 -1.44 -0.20 6.18
CA TYR A 19 -1.30 0.17 7.59
C TYR A 19 0.15 0.03 8.08
N THR A 20 0.81 -1.09 7.78
CA THR A 20 2.20 -1.31 8.19
C THR A 20 3.17 -0.34 7.54
N LEU A 21 2.97 0.03 6.27
CA LEU A 21 3.78 1.08 5.61
C LEU A 21 3.55 2.46 6.25
N ARG A 22 2.32 2.80 6.66
CA ARG A 22 2.05 4.03 7.43
C ARG A 22 2.74 4.03 8.79
N LEU A 23 2.84 2.88 9.45
CA LEU A 23 3.63 2.77 10.68
C LEU A 23 5.12 3.02 10.42
N ILE A 24 5.67 2.45 9.35
CA ILE A 24 7.06 2.67 8.96
C ILE A 24 7.31 4.16 8.68
N SER A 25 6.44 4.84 7.92
CA SER A 25 6.60 6.27 7.62
C SER A 25 6.52 7.16 8.87
N SER A 26 5.78 6.72 9.89
CA SER A 26 5.71 7.40 11.19
C SER A 26 6.98 7.23 12.05
N SER A 27 7.88 6.30 11.70
CA SER A 27 9.14 6.10 12.41
C SER A 27 10.17 7.18 12.09
N GLN A 28 10.87 7.67 13.12
CA GLN A 28 11.99 8.60 12.93
C GLN A 28 13.14 7.94 12.15
N ASP A 29 13.41 6.66 12.41
CA ASP A 29 14.50 5.93 11.77
C ASP A 29 14.27 5.86 10.25
N TYR A 30 13.04 5.58 9.83
CA TYR A 30 12.72 5.54 8.40
C TYR A 30 12.81 6.91 7.75
N ARG A 31 12.31 7.96 8.41
CA ARG A 31 12.45 9.34 7.90
C ARG A 31 13.91 9.73 7.70
N ASN A 32 14.79 9.30 8.60
CA ASN A 32 16.23 9.53 8.46
C ASN A 32 16.80 8.78 7.24
N ILE A 33 16.39 7.52 7.02
CA ILE A 33 16.78 6.73 5.84
C ILE A 33 16.32 7.42 4.55
N GLU A 34 15.04 7.78 4.44
CA GLU A 34 14.46 8.37 3.23
C GLU A 34 15.02 9.78 2.94
N SER A 35 15.39 10.54 3.96
CA SER A 35 16.03 11.87 3.81
C SER A 35 17.51 11.84 3.44
N SER A 36 18.13 10.65 3.42
CA SER A 36 19.56 10.49 3.14
C SER A 36 19.89 10.86 1.69
N GLU A 37 21.02 11.52 1.46
CA GLU A 37 21.54 11.79 0.12
C GLU A 37 21.84 10.51 -0.69
N TYR A 38 22.01 9.38 -0.01
CA TYR A 38 22.24 8.06 -0.61
C TYR A 38 20.96 7.30 -0.91
N PHE A 39 19.80 7.79 -0.48
CA PHE A 39 18.52 7.19 -0.79
C PHE A 39 18.13 7.54 -2.22
N SER A 40 18.01 6.54 -3.07
CA SER A 40 17.53 6.71 -4.44
C SER A 40 16.70 5.50 -4.85
N THR A 41 15.69 5.75 -5.67
CA THR A 41 14.88 4.72 -6.32
C THR A 41 14.83 5.02 -7.81
N LEU A 42 14.46 4.02 -8.62
CA LEU A 42 14.50 4.18 -10.09
C LEU A 42 13.57 5.27 -10.63
N ASN A 43 12.53 5.65 -9.88
CA ASN A 43 11.50 6.61 -10.31
C ASN A 43 11.17 7.64 -9.22
N ASP A 44 12.13 7.98 -8.35
CA ASP A 44 11.95 8.93 -7.23
C ASP A 44 10.77 8.58 -6.29
N VAL A 45 10.41 7.30 -6.26
CA VAL A 45 9.36 6.75 -5.39
C VAL A 45 9.82 6.80 -3.95
N VAL A 46 8.96 7.33 -3.09
CA VAL A 46 9.08 7.33 -1.63
C VAL A 46 8.04 6.42 -0.99
N LEU A 47 8.19 6.09 0.30
CA LEU A 47 7.25 5.21 1.01
C LEU A 47 5.82 5.73 0.98
N ASN A 48 5.68 7.06 0.99
CA ASN A 48 4.40 7.73 0.89
C ASN A 48 3.63 7.34 -0.38
N ASP A 49 4.33 7.25 -1.51
CA ASP A 49 3.72 6.84 -2.77
C ASP A 49 3.21 5.40 -2.71
N ALA A 50 3.98 4.50 -2.09
CA ALA A 50 3.61 3.09 -1.97
C ALA A 50 2.29 2.89 -1.21
N PHE A 51 2.11 3.51 -0.04
CA PHE A 51 0.86 3.34 0.70
C PHE A 51 -0.31 4.13 0.10
N ASN A 52 -0.04 5.21 -0.64
CA ASN A 52 -1.07 5.94 -1.39
C ASN A 52 -1.60 5.10 -2.56
N ILE A 53 -0.71 4.48 -3.34
CA ILE A 53 -1.07 3.55 -4.42
C ILE A 53 -1.87 2.37 -3.89
N LEU A 54 -1.48 1.78 -2.74
CA LEU A 54 -2.28 0.73 -2.11
C LEU A 54 -3.69 1.20 -1.73
N GLY A 55 -3.82 2.46 -1.30
CA GLY A 55 -5.12 3.08 -1.02
C GLY A 55 -5.99 3.22 -2.27
N GLU A 56 -5.40 3.62 -3.39
CA GLU A 56 -6.07 3.70 -4.69
C GLU A 56 -6.59 2.32 -5.14
N VAL A 57 -5.75 1.28 -5.03
CA VAL A 57 -6.15 -0.09 -5.35
C VAL A 57 -7.28 -0.58 -4.45
N LEU A 58 -7.23 -0.29 -3.15
CA LEU A 58 -8.29 -0.64 -2.21
C LEU A 58 -9.62 0.03 -2.57
N ASN A 59 -9.60 1.32 -2.87
CA ASN A 59 -10.79 2.07 -3.30
C ASN A 59 -11.40 1.46 -4.57
N ALA A 60 -10.57 1.12 -5.56
CA ALA A 60 -11.04 0.49 -6.79
C ALA A 60 -11.72 -0.88 -6.54
N ILE A 61 -11.20 -1.67 -5.59
CA ILE A 61 -11.83 -2.93 -5.20
C ILE A 61 -13.18 -2.68 -4.52
N ASP A 62 -13.26 -1.67 -3.65
CA ASP A 62 -14.51 -1.30 -2.98
C ASP A 62 -15.56 -0.80 -3.98
N ASP A 63 -15.17 0.04 -4.95
CA ASP A 63 -16.06 0.52 -6.01
C ASP A 63 -16.62 -0.63 -6.85
N MET A 64 -15.75 -1.57 -7.26
CA MET A 64 -16.16 -2.79 -7.98
C MET A 64 -17.15 -3.63 -7.16
N LYS A 65 -16.93 -3.79 -5.85
CA LYS A 65 -17.86 -4.50 -4.96
C LYS A 65 -19.23 -3.82 -4.90
N GLN A 66 -19.26 -2.49 -4.87
CA GLN A 66 -20.53 -1.74 -4.83
C GLN A 66 -21.31 -1.88 -6.14
N MET A 67 -20.61 -1.84 -7.29
CA MET A 67 -21.24 -1.99 -8.61
C MET A 67 -21.77 -3.41 -8.85
N THR A 68 -21.13 -4.44 -8.29
CA THR A 68 -21.53 -5.85 -8.46
C THR A 68 -22.60 -6.32 -7.46
N GLN A 69 -22.93 -5.51 -6.47
CA GLN A 69 -24.02 -5.76 -5.51
C GLN A 69 -25.35 -5.09 -5.91
N GLN A 70 -25.38 -4.35 -7.03
CA GLN A 70 -26.60 -3.82 -7.67
C GLN A 70 -27.18 -4.84 -8.65
#